data_AF-A0A1F2UKR7-F1
#
_entry.id   AF-A0A1F2UKR7-F1
#
_cell.length_a   1.000
_cell.length_b   1.000
_cell.length_c   1.000
_cell.angle_alpha   90.00
_cell.angle_beta   90.00
_cell.angle_gamma   90.00
#
_symmetry.space_group_name_H-M   'P 1'
#
loop_
_entity.id
_entity.type
_entity.pdbx_description
1 polymer ?
#
loop_
_entity_poly.entity_id
_entity_poly.type
_entity_poly.pdbx_seq_one_letter_code
_entity_poly.pdbx_strand_id
1 'polypeptide(L)'
;MATDIWPTKRLFVASLQLDAKNPRLGRETSVRAPREIIQYLFEHDKAIEVAESIASRGYFPNEPLLAVFENGRHVVVEGNRRLAALKALREPGLLEGSLQRQVERLSRRIADPLALARVPVTTATSRRATDRQIAGRHIGTPVLAWQAENRASFILEKLTEGYSNDELRDDLGFTVADIQQARQTRAIADMARSLDLPEEIKAKLDSPRAKLFTTLERVFDSSVGREYLKVEPDPDHGLRGTTTKGEFVRGFAKLVTDVALGKESSRTLNTNDNIRAYFERWNSKDRPVAKRGSFVPSDIIRGSSVASPSHKPTPPPTPKGPRPESTTVLPSDFKVRFGNSRLTDIRRELIKLKRIDYPNAGSVLLRVFFELAVIDYLERTGELPGIIANLERKENRKLPFGVPTMKQLVPEITRIAKKRLTDSESKKVEKAVRYDPSAPFTISDLHGFVHSSDLPSPRDIFQFWLRTEPLFRLMLEKDTEETAG
;
A
#
# COMPACT_ATOMS: atom_id res chain seq x y z
N MET A 1 -7.12 9.87 52.31
CA MET A 1 -7.97 10.90 51.68
C MET A 1 -9.21 10.20 51.17
N ALA A 2 -10.41 10.68 51.48
CA ALA A 2 -11.63 10.13 50.88
C ALA A 2 -11.53 10.27 49.36
N THR A 3 -11.41 9.15 48.67
CA THR A 3 -11.56 9.10 47.22
C THR A 3 -13.05 9.24 46.95
N ASP A 4 -13.50 10.47 46.69
CA ASP A 4 -14.84 10.67 46.13
C ASP A 4 -14.88 9.89 44.80
N ILE A 5 -15.58 8.76 44.81
CA ILE A 5 -15.78 7.96 43.59
C ILE A 5 -16.82 8.71 42.76
N TRP A 6 -16.38 9.39 41.71
CA TRP A 6 -17.28 10.07 40.79
C TRP A 6 -17.82 9.08 39.75
N PRO A 7 -19.16 8.91 39.66
CA PRO A 7 -19.74 7.97 38.71
C PRO A 7 -19.55 8.47 37.28
N THR A 8 -19.23 7.55 36.37
CA THR A 8 -19.17 7.81 34.93
C THR A 8 -20.41 7.25 34.26
N LYS A 9 -21.17 8.11 33.56
CA LYS A 9 -22.41 7.74 32.86
C LYS A 9 -22.39 8.25 31.42
N ARG A 10 -23.08 7.55 30.51
CA ARG A 10 -23.26 8.01 29.13
C ARG A 10 -24.38 9.05 29.03
N LEU A 11 -24.01 10.32 28.86
CA LEU A 11 -24.94 11.45 28.74
C LEU A 11 -25.04 11.93 27.30
N PHE A 12 -26.17 12.52 26.93
CA PHE A 12 -26.36 13.09 25.60
C PHE A 12 -25.50 14.33 25.41
N VAL A 13 -24.76 14.42 24.31
CA VAL A 13 -23.95 15.60 23.96
C VAL A 13 -24.79 16.88 23.90
N ALA A 14 -26.07 16.75 23.52
CA ALA A 14 -27.01 17.86 23.49
C ALA A 14 -27.31 18.44 24.89
N SER A 15 -27.32 17.62 25.95
CA SER A 15 -27.63 18.07 27.32
C SER A 15 -26.44 18.64 28.08
N LEU A 16 -25.23 18.52 27.55
CA LEU A 16 -24.00 19.04 28.14
C LEU A 16 -23.77 20.51 27.77
N GLN A 17 -23.29 21.30 28.72
CA GLN A 17 -22.90 22.70 28.52
C GLN A 17 -21.38 22.87 28.57
N LEU A 18 -20.88 23.78 27.73
CA LEU A 18 -19.50 24.24 27.81
C LEU A 18 -19.33 25.12 29.04
N ASP A 19 -18.16 25.04 29.66
CA ASP A 19 -17.85 25.90 30.80
C ASP A 19 -17.40 27.28 30.33
N ALA A 20 -18.25 28.28 30.55
CA ALA A 20 -17.95 29.68 30.26
C ALA A 20 -16.78 30.23 31.13
N LYS A 21 -16.45 29.56 32.24
CA LYS A 21 -15.30 29.92 33.11
C LYS A 21 -14.01 29.21 32.73
N ASN A 22 -13.97 28.51 31.59
CA ASN A 22 -12.78 27.79 31.15
C ASN A 22 -11.60 28.76 30.93
N PRO A 23 -10.44 28.53 31.58
CA PRO A 23 -9.26 29.40 31.46
C PRO A 23 -8.78 29.64 30.02
N ARG A 24 -9.09 28.72 29.09
CA ARG A 24 -8.78 28.85 27.66
C ARG A 24 -9.52 29.98 26.95
N LEU A 25 -10.62 30.48 27.52
CA LEU A 25 -11.44 31.54 26.92
C LEU A 25 -10.94 32.96 27.24
N GLY A 26 -9.85 33.10 28.01
CA GLY A 26 -9.31 34.41 28.41
C GLY A 26 -10.15 35.14 29.46
N ARG A 27 -9.76 36.37 29.83
CA ARG A 27 -10.40 37.16 30.90
C ARG A 27 -11.66 37.91 30.47
N GLU A 28 -11.95 38.03 29.18
CA GLU A 28 -13.03 38.89 28.64
C GLU A 28 -14.40 38.20 28.47
N THR A 29 -14.56 36.96 28.93
CA THR A 29 -15.59 36.05 28.36
C THR A 29 -16.66 35.53 29.31
N SER A 30 -16.88 36.19 30.46
CA SER A 30 -17.92 35.79 31.42
C SER A 30 -19.36 35.82 30.85
N VAL A 31 -19.58 36.29 29.62
CA VAL A 31 -20.90 36.34 28.96
C VAL A 31 -20.83 35.94 27.48
N ARG A 32 -20.09 34.90 27.10
CA ARG A 32 -20.17 34.37 25.72
C ARG A 32 -21.34 33.42 25.54
N ALA A 33 -22.08 33.58 24.44
CA ALA A 33 -23.10 32.62 24.06
C ALA A 33 -22.45 31.25 23.76
N PRO A 34 -23.13 30.11 23.98
CA PRO A 34 -22.53 28.79 23.74
C PRO A 34 -21.92 28.61 22.34
N ARG A 35 -22.51 29.24 21.32
CA ARG A 35 -22.01 29.22 19.93
C ARG A 35 -20.67 29.94 19.80
N GLU A 36 -20.51 31.10 20.43
CA GLU A 36 -19.26 31.88 20.42
C GLU A 36 -18.13 31.14 21.12
N ILE A 37 -18.44 30.38 22.18
CA ILE A 37 -17.45 29.52 22.86
C ILE A 37 -16.95 28.44 21.90
N ILE A 38 -17.85 27.81 21.13
CA ILE A 38 -17.47 26.79 20.14
C ILE A 38 -16.58 27.42 19.07
N GLN A 39 -17.02 28.52 18.45
CA GLN A 39 -16.24 29.22 17.42
C GLN A 39 -14.83 29.57 17.91
N TYR A 40 -14.74 30.17 19.10
CA TYR A 40 -13.45 30.58 19.68
C TYR A 40 -12.50 29.40 19.93
N LEU A 41 -13.01 28.28 20.44
CA LEU A 41 -12.18 27.09 20.68
C LEU A 41 -11.65 26.48 19.37
N PHE A 42 -12.40 26.60 18.27
CA PHE A 42 -11.93 26.20 16.95
C PHE A 42 -10.87 27.15 16.40
N GLU A 43 -11.03 28.45 16.59
CA GLU A 43 -10.09 29.46 16.09
C GLU A 43 -8.77 29.52 16.87
N HIS A 44 -8.83 29.37 18.20
CA HIS A 44 -7.69 29.70 19.07
C HIS A 44 -7.12 28.52 19.86
N ASP A 45 -7.82 27.39 19.95
CA ASP A 45 -7.39 26.27 20.79
C ASP A 45 -7.48 24.91 20.08
N LYS A 46 -7.31 24.91 18.75
CA LYS A 46 -7.14 23.69 17.93
C LYS A 46 -8.26 22.66 18.11
N ALA A 47 -9.49 23.10 18.39
CA ALA A 47 -10.63 22.17 18.49
C ALA A 47 -10.89 21.44 17.15
N ILE A 48 -10.42 21.98 16.02
CA ILE A 48 -10.46 21.30 14.72
C ILE A 48 -9.64 20.00 14.71
N GLU A 49 -8.45 19.95 15.31
CA GLU A 49 -7.63 18.73 15.39
C GLU A 49 -8.35 17.63 16.19
N VAL A 50 -9.09 18.04 17.22
CA VAL A 50 -9.94 17.15 18.02
C VAL A 50 -11.12 16.64 17.20
N ALA A 51 -11.75 17.50 16.39
CA ALA A 51 -12.84 17.11 15.50
C ALA A 51 -12.37 16.12 14.42
N GLU A 52 -11.20 16.35 13.82
CA GLU A 52 -10.57 15.42 12.87
C GLU A 52 -10.28 14.06 13.51
N SER A 53 -9.74 14.06 14.73
CA SER A 53 -9.52 12.84 15.51
C SER A 53 -10.81 12.08 15.78
N ILE A 54 -11.87 12.75 16.21
CA ILE A 54 -13.16 12.10 16.51
C ILE A 54 -13.82 11.60 15.23
N ALA A 55 -13.72 12.34 14.13
CA ALA A 55 -14.31 11.94 12.85
C ALA A 55 -13.60 10.72 12.22
N SER A 56 -12.31 10.55 12.48
CA SER A 56 -11.52 9.40 12.01
C SER A 56 -11.59 8.19 12.93
N ARG A 57 -11.40 8.37 14.24
CA ARG A 57 -11.21 7.26 15.20
C ARG A 57 -12.38 7.05 16.17
N GLY A 58 -13.44 7.86 16.03
CA GLY A 58 -14.54 7.90 17.00
C GLY A 58 -14.14 8.56 18.33
N TYR A 59 -15.05 8.50 19.30
CA TYR A 59 -14.82 9.04 20.64
C TYR A 59 -14.31 7.94 21.59
N PHE A 60 -13.13 8.14 22.16
CA PHE A 60 -12.50 7.18 23.06
C PHE A 60 -13.17 7.10 24.45
N PRO A 61 -13.73 5.94 24.85
CA PRO A 61 -14.48 5.84 26.11
C PRO A 61 -13.65 5.98 27.40
N ASN A 62 -12.36 5.68 27.33
CA ASN A 62 -11.39 5.79 28.44
C ASN A 62 -10.99 7.24 28.75
N GLU A 63 -11.40 8.20 27.92
CA GLU A 63 -11.21 9.62 28.16
C GLU A 63 -12.55 10.32 28.42
N PRO A 64 -13.24 10.08 29.55
CA PRO A 64 -14.51 10.74 29.82
C PRO A 64 -14.36 12.27 29.89
N LEU A 65 -15.45 12.97 29.56
CA LEU A 65 -15.58 14.40 29.91
C LEU A 65 -15.73 14.51 31.42
N LEU A 66 -15.15 15.55 32.01
CA LEU A 66 -15.33 15.85 33.43
C LEU A 66 -16.35 16.97 33.57
N ALA A 67 -17.45 16.71 34.25
CA ALA A 67 -18.53 17.67 34.43
C ALA A 67 -18.89 17.86 35.91
N VAL A 68 -19.56 18.98 36.18
CA VAL A 68 -20.23 19.26 37.45
C VAL A 68 -21.71 19.50 37.16
N PHE A 69 -22.57 19.19 38.14
CA PHE A 69 -24.00 19.49 38.02
C PHE A 69 -24.31 20.83 38.68
N GLU A 70 -24.56 21.87 37.88
CA GLU A 70 -24.82 23.24 38.32
C GLU A 70 -26.09 23.76 37.64
N ASN A 71 -26.97 24.45 38.38
CA ASN A 71 -28.21 25.05 37.85
C ASN A 71 -29.08 24.05 37.05
N GLY A 72 -29.16 22.80 37.53
CA GLY A 72 -29.94 21.74 36.88
C GLY A 72 -29.32 21.18 35.59
N ARG A 73 -28.09 21.55 35.24
CA ARG A 73 -27.41 21.15 34.00
C ARG A 73 -26.01 20.61 34.26
N HIS A 74 -25.52 19.76 33.35
CA HIS A 74 -24.16 19.25 33.40
C HIS A 74 -23.22 20.20 32.65
N VAL A 75 -22.33 20.87 33.38
CA VAL A 75 -21.33 21.80 32.85
C VAL A 75 -19.98 21.09 32.77
N VAL A 76 -19.39 21.02 31.57
CA VAL A 76 -18.12 20.32 31.33
C VAL A 76 -16.94 21.21 31.69
N VAL A 77 -16.33 20.92 32.84
CA VAL A 77 -15.19 21.69 33.39
C VAL A 77 -13.85 21.24 32.82
N GLU A 78 -13.74 20.00 32.35
CA GLU A 78 -12.61 19.57 31.54
C GLU A 78 -13.02 18.65 30.38
N GLY A 79 -12.41 18.89 29.22
CA GLY A 79 -12.80 18.34 27.93
C GLY A 79 -13.60 19.33 27.08
N ASN A 80 -13.53 20.63 27.35
CA ASN A 80 -14.27 21.65 26.60
C ASN A 80 -14.02 21.62 25.09
N ARG A 81 -12.77 21.44 24.64
CA ARG A 81 -12.44 21.25 23.22
C ARG A 81 -13.12 20.03 22.62
N ARG A 82 -13.17 18.93 23.38
CA ARG A 82 -13.83 17.67 22.98
C ARG A 82 -15.34 17.87 22.89
N LEU A 83 -15.95 18.55 23.87
CA LEU A 83 -17.38 18.86 23.81
C LEU A 83 -17.71 19.80 22.64
N ALA A 84 -16.90 20.83 22.39
CA ALA A 84 -17.07 21.73 21.25
C ALA A 84 -16.97 20.97 19.92
N ALA A 85 -15.96 20.11 19.76
CA ALA A 85 -15.82 19.25 18.58
C ALA A 85 -17.01 18.32 18.39
N LEU A 86 -17.48 17.63 19.45
CA LEU A 86 -18.66 16.77 19.39
C LEU A 86 -19.93 17.52 18.98
N LYS A 87 -20.14 18.73 19.51
CA LYS A 87 -21.28 19.57 19.14
C LYS A 87 -21.17 20.03 17.68
N ALA A 88 -20.01 20.51 17.25
CA ALA A 88 -19.80 20.98 15.88
C ALA A 88 -19.91 19.86 14.85
N LEU A 89 -19.41 18.65 15.12
CA LEU A 89 -19.55 17.49 14.22
C LEU A 89 -21.00 17.06 14.03
N ARG A 90 -21.85 17.22 15.07
CA ARG A 90 -23.29 16.94 15.00
C ARG A 90 -24.09 18.07 14.36
N GLU A 91 -23.66 19.32 14.57
CA GLU A 91 -24.33 20.51 14.06
C GLU A 91 -23.28 21.50 13.52
N PRO A 92 -22.82 21.31 12.26
CA PRO A 92 -21.76 22.16 11.69
C PRO A 92 -22.13 23.65 11.63
N GLY A 93 -23.44 23.98 11.59
CA GLY A 93 -23.96 25.35 11.60
C GLY A 93 -23.67 26.14 12.89
N LEU A 94 -23.16 25.49 13.94
CA LEU A 94 -22.64 26.18 15.12
C LEU A 94 -21.37 26.99 14.82
N LEU A 95 -20.66 26.66 13.74
CA LEU A 95 -19.47 27.37 13.28
C LEU A 95 -19.77 28.30 12.12
N GLU A 96 -18.86 29.23 11.84
CA GLU A 96 -18.95 30.17 10.73
C GLU A 96 -17.76 30.05 9.77
N GLY A 97 -17.97 30.49 8.53
CA GLY A 97 -16.91 30.63 7.53
C GLY A 97 -16.29 29.30 7.06
N SER A 98 -14.96 29.28 6.98
CA SER A 98 -14.20 28.12 6.49
C SER A 98 -14.27 26.91 7.43
N LEU A 99 -14.34 27.16 8.74
CA LEU A 99 -14.43 26.13 9.78
C LEU A 99 -15.71 25.32 9.66
N GLN A 100 -16.85 25.97 9.40
CA GLN A 100 -18.12 25.29 9.13
C GLN A 100 -17.97 24.28 7.97
N ARG A 101 -17.41 24.72 6.84
CA ARG A 101 -17.21 23.86 5.65
C ARG A 101 -16.23 22.71 5.91
N GLN A 102 -15.21 22.93 6.73
CA GLN A 102 -14.29 21.86 7.15
C GLN A 102 -15.01 20.81 7.99
N VAL A 103 -15.74 21.24 9.01
CA VAL A 103 -16.47 20.33 9.91
C VAL A 103 -17.61 19.61 9.20
N GLU A 104 -18.28 20.24 8.24
CA GLU A 104 -19.29 19.58 7.41
C GLU A 104 -18.69 18.43 6.60
N ARG A 105 -17.49 18.61 6.02
CA ARG A 105 -16.78 17.52 5.33
C ARG A 105 -16.39 16.40 6.29
N LEU A 106 -15.96 16.72 7.51
CA LEU A 106 -15.64 15.73 8.54
C LEU A 106 -16.87 14.95 8.96
N SER A 107 -17.99 15.64 9.22
CA SER A 107 -19.27 15.04 9.62
C SER A 107 -19.75 14.00 8.61
N ARG A 108 -19.62 14.29 7.30
CA ARG A 108 -19.98 13.35 6.22
C ARG A 108 -19.12 12.08 6.15
N ARG A 109 -17.92 12.09 6.75
CA ARG A 109 -17.01 10.92 6.77
C ARG A 109 -17.30 9.96 7.92
N ILE A 110 -18.13 10.36 8.88
CA ILE A 110 -18.43 9.55 10.06
C ILE A 110 -19.41 8.46 9.67
N ALA A 111 -18.99 7.19 9.80
CA ALA A 111 -19.81 6.04 9.44
C ALA A 111 -21.07 5.90 10.32
N ASP A 112 -20.94 6.16 11.63
CA ASP A 112 -22.06 6.15 12.58
C ASP A 112 -22.15 7.46 13.39
N PRO A 113 -22.92 8.46 12.91
CA PRO A 113 -23.14 9.70 13.64
C PRO A 113 -23.89 9.52 14.98
N LEU A 114 -24.65 8.44 15.15
CA LEU A 114 -25.38 8.15 16.40
C LEU A 114 -24.44 7.71 17.52
N ALA A 115 -23.29 7.10 17.19
CA ALA A 115 -22.25 6.79 18.16
C ALA A 115 -21.75 8.02 18.92
N LEU A 116 -21.83 9.22 18.31
CA LEU A 116 -21.44 10.49 18.92
C LEU A 116 -22.57 11.18 19.70
N ALA A 117 -23.79 10.63 19.71
CA ALA A 117 -24.91 11.23 20.42
C ALA A 117 -24.73 11.16 21.95
N ARG A 118 -24.07 10.11 22.46
CA ARG A 118 -23.85 9.89 23.89
C ARG A 118 -22.38 9.59 24.20
N VAL A 119 -21.82 10.30 25.17
CA VAL A 119 -20.41 10.16 25.57
C VAL A 119 -20.30 9.88 27.06
N PRO A 120 -19.25 9.16 27.52
CA PRO A 120 -19.00 8.98 28.93
C PRO A 120 -18.63 10.31 29.58
N VAL A 121 -19.33 10.62 30.67
CA VAL A 121 -19.13 11.82 31.48
C VAL A 121 -18.98 11.40 32.93
N THR A 122 -17.87 11.79 33.54
CA THR A 122 -17.64 11.67 34.98
C THR A 122 -18.19 12.91 35.65
N THR A 123 -19.15 12.76 36.55
CA THR A 123 -19.77 13.90 37.26
C THR A 123 -19.18 14.04 38.64
N ALA A 124 -18.42 15.11 38.86
CA ALA A 124 -17.84 15.46 40.16
C ALA A 124 -18.87 16.15 41.06
N THR A 125 -18.64 16.06 42.37
CA THR A 125 -19.50 16.66 43.42
C THR A 125 -19.46 18.20 43.40
N SER A 126 -18.33 18.80 43.02
CA SER A 126 -18.18 20.24 42.89
C SER A 126 -16.99 20.61 41.99
N ARG A 127 -16.92 21.87 41.52
CA ARG A 127 -15.76 22.39 40.77
C ARG A 127 -14.46 22.26 41.56
N ARG A 128 -14.48 22.62 42.84
CA ARG A 128 -13.31 22.53 43.72
C ARG A 128 -12.78 21.10 43.80
N ALA A 129 -13.66 20.10 43.76
CA ALA A 129 -13.25 18.70 43.78
C ALA A 129 -12.44 18.33 42.51
N THR A 130 -12.71 18.99 41.37
CA THR A 130 -12.03 18.74 40.09
C THR A 130 -10.65 19.38 39.96
N ASP A 131 -10.33 20.42 40.75
CA ASP A 131 -9.14 21.25 40.58
C ASP A 131 -7.85 20.42 40.55
N ARG A 132 -7.73 19.42 41.43
CA ARG A 132 -6.57 18.52 41.48
C ARG A 132 -6.40 17.71 40.21
N GLN A 133 -7.49 17.22 39.62
CA GLN A 133 -7.45 16.42 38.39
C GLN A 133 -7.17 17.30 37.17
N ILE A 134 -7.77 18.49 37.11
CA ILE A 134 -7.55 19.48 36.05
C ILE A 134 -6.09 19.95 36.07
N ALA A 135 -5.56 20.31 37.24
CA ALA A 135 -4.15 20.68 37.42
C ALA A 135 -3.21 19.53 37.00
N GLY A 136 -3.48 18.30 37.43
CA GLY A 136 -2.67 17.14 37.04
C GLY A 136 -2.63 16.89 35.53
N ARG A 137 -3.74 17.14 34.81
CA ARG A 137 -3.83 16.95 33.35
C ARG A 137 -3.23 18.09 32.53
N HIS A 138 -3.19 19.32 33.05
CA HIS A 138 -2.72 20.49 32.31
C HIS A 138 -1.34 21.01 32.73
N ILE A 139 -0.87 20.68 33.93
CA ILE A 139 0.43 21.09 34.46
C ILE A 139 1.41 19.90 34.46
N GLY A 140 0.92 18.68 34.61
CA GLY A 140 1.72 17.47 34.54
C GLY A 140 2.20 17.15 33.11
N THR A 141 3.21 16.29 33.00
CA THR A 141 3.73 15.85 31.70
C THR A 141 2.60 15.12 30.94
N PRO A 142 2.13 15.64 29.80
CA PRO A 142 1.15 14.92 28.98
C PRO A 142 1.73 13.56 28.59
N VAL A 143 0.85 12.60 28.28
CA VAL A 143 1.23 11.26 27.81
C VAL A 143 2.38 11.40 26.82
N LEU A 144 3.53 10.82 27.15
CA LEU A 144 4.73 10.94 26.34
C LEU A 144 4.46 10.32 24.97
N ALA A 145 4.62 11.14 23.92
CA ALA A 145 4.50 10.66 22.56
C ALA A 145 5.48 9.49 22.33
N TRP A 146 5.01 8.46 21.62
CA TRP A 146 5.85 7.35 21.24
C TRP A 146 7.04 7.84 20.41
N GLN A 147 8.21 7.25 20.68
CA GLN A 147 9.36 7.40 19.79
C GLN A 147 9.08 6.72 18.44
N ALA A 148 9.80 7.12 17.39
CA ALA A 148 9.59 6.63 16.02
C ALA A 148 9.60 5.09 15.95
N GLU A 149 10.55 4.43 16.62
CA GLU A 149 10.64 2.97 16.64
C GLU A 149 9.46 2.28 17.35
N ASN A 150 8.96 2.84 18.46
CA ASN A 150 7.79 2.29 19.15
C ASN A 150 6.54 2.41 18.28
N ARG A 151 6.37 3.55 17.60
CA ARG A 151 5.28 3.76 16.65
C ARG A 151 5.39 2.80 15.46
N ALA A 152 6.59 2.61 14.92
CA ALA A 152 6.84 1.67 13.84
C ALA A 152 6.50 0.23 14.25
N SER A 153 6.92 -0.18 15.45
CA SER A 153 6.65 -1.52 15.98
C SER A 153 5.15 -1.78 16.12
N PHE A 154 4.40 -0.80 16.63
CA PHE A 154 2.93 -0.90 16.72
C PHE A 154 2.28 -1.10 15.34
N ILE A 155 2.64 -0.27 14.34
CA ILE A 155 2.06 -0.36 12.99
C ILE A 155 2.36 -1.73 12.36
N LEU A 156 3.59 -2.21 12.47
CA LEU A 156 4.02 -3.48 11.86
C LEU A 156 3.43 -4.70 12.58
N GLU A 157 3.24 -4.62 13.90
CA GLU A 157 2.53 -5.66 14.66
C GLU A 157 1.08 -5.78 14.19
N LYS A 158 0.37 -4.66 13.93
CA LYS A 158 -0.99 -4.69 13.39
C LYS A 158 -1.07 -5.30 11.99
N LEU A 159 -0.10 -5.01 11.11
CA LEU A 159 -0.01 -5.71 9.82
C LEU A 159 0.19 -7.22 10.00
N THR A 160 0.92 -7.65 11.02
CA THR A 160 1.15 -9.07 11.32
C THR A 160 -0.10 -9.74 11.89
N GLU A 161 -0.90 -9.01 12.67
CA GLU A 161 -2.22 -9.43 13.16
C GLU A 161 -3.28 -9.55 12.04
N GLY A 162 -2.96 -9.13 10.82
CA GLY A 162 -3.82 -9.29 9.64
C GLY A 162 -4.53 -8.02 9.18
N TYR A 163 -4.26 -6.85 9.79
CA TYR A 163 -4.80 -5.59 9.31
C TYR A 163 -4.27 -5.28 7.90
N SER A 164 -5.17 -4.89 7.01
CA SER A 164 -4.82 -4.33 5.71
C SER A 164 -4.38 -2.87 5.83
N ASN A 165 -3.70 -2.37 4.79
CA ASN A 165 -3.31 -0.96 4.73
C ASN A 165 -4.53 -0.01 4.77
N ASP A 166 -5.67 -0.44 4.22
CA ASP A 166 -6.90 0.35 4.25
C ASP A 166 -7.52 0.38 5.66
N GLU A 167 -7.56 -0.74 6.38
CA GLU A 167 -8.02 -0.78 7.79
C GLU A 167 -7.11 0.03 8.72
N LEU A 168 -5.79 -0.02 8.53
CA LEU A 168 -4.88 0.84 9.29
C LEU A 168 -5.13 2.33 9.06
N ARG A 169 -5.51 2.71 7.83
CA ARG A 169 -5.83 4.09 7.48
C ARG A 169 -7.18 4.51 8.05
N ASP A 170 -8.19 3.68 7.84
CA ASP A 170 -9.57 4.04 8.07
C ASP A 170 -9.95 3.88 9.55
N ASP A 171 -9.44 2.85 10.24
CA ASP A 171 -9.76 2.58 11.65
C ASP A 171 -8.75 3.18 12.63
N LEU A 172 -7.46 3.16 12.28
CA LEU A 172 -6.37 3.61 13.18
C LEU A 172 -5.76 4.97 12.79
N GLY A 173 -6.08 5.48 11.60
CA GLY A 173 -5.63 6.79 11.14
C GLY A 173 -4.18 6.84 10.65
N PHE A 174 -3.56 5.69 10.32
CA PHE A 174 -2.21 5.65 9.75
C PHE A 174 -2.23 5.76 8.24
N THR A 175 -1.53 6.74 7.69
CA THR A 175 -1.43 6.89 6.23
C THR A 175 -0.53 5.81 5.61
N VAL A 176 -0.61 5.62 4.30
CA VAL A 176 0.33 4.73 3.57
C VAL A 176 1.78 5.19 3.77
N ALA A 177 2.01 6.50 3.87
CA ALA A 177 3.33 7.06 4.17
C ALA A 177 3.80 6.68 5.59
N ASP A 178 2.91 6.66 6.58
CA ASP A 178 3.24 6.19 7.94
C ASP A 178 3.64 4.71 7.96
N ILE A 179 2.96 3.88 7.15
CA ILE A 179 3.27 2.46 7.02
C ILE A 179 4.65 2.27 6.36
N GLN A 180 4.94 3.01 5.29
CA GLN A 180 6.24 2.98 4.63
C GLN A 180 7.35 3.46 5.56
N GLN A 181 7.12 4.56 6.29
CA GLN A 181 8.06 5.05 7.29
C GLN A 181 8.30 4.01 8.39
N ALA A 182 7.24 3.34 8.87
CA ALA A 182 7.37 2.28 9.87
C ALA A 182 8.25 1.12 9.39
N ARG A 183 8.06 0.66 8.14
CA ARG A 183 8.92 -0.37 7.52
C ARG A 183 10.37 0.08 7.45
N GLN A 184 10.62 1.31 7.00
CA GLN A 184 11.97 1.87 6.88
C GLN A 184 12.65 2.01 8.25
N THR A 185 11.98 2.64 9.23
CA THR A 185 12.45 2.81 10.60
C THR A 185 12.85 1.46 11.21
N ARG A 186 11.97 0.46 11.10
CA ARG A 186 12.22 -0.86 11.68
C ARG A 186 13.32 -1.60 10.92
N ALA A 187 13.39 -1.47 9.59
CA ALA A 187 14.47 -2.06 8.79
C ALA A 187 15.83 -1.48 9.18
N ILE A 188 15.95 -0.15 9.33
CA ILE A 188 17.19 0.49 9.77
C ILE A 188 17.58 -0.01 11.17
N ALA A 189 16.62 -0.08 12.09
CA ALA A 189 16.87 -0.53 13.46
C ALA A 189 17.33 -1.99 13.53
N ASP A 190 16.62 -2.89 12.86
CA ASP A 190 16.94 -4.32 12.84
C ASP A 190 18.26 -4.59 12.11
N MET A 191 18.55 -3.88 11.00
CA MET A 191 19.85 -3.96 10.33
C MET A 191 20.97 -3.50 11.25
N ALA A 192 20.82 -2.36 11.93
CA ALA A 192 21.85 -1.81 12.82
C ALA A 192 22.17 -2.77 13.98
N ARG A 193 21.15 -3.41 14.57
CA ARG A 193 21.32 -4.44 15.62
C ARG A 193 21.94 -5.73 15.10
N SER A 194 21.78 -6.04 13.81
CA SER A 194 22.35 -7.24 13.18
C SER A 194 23.81 -7.09 12.75
N LEU A 195 24.38 -5.87 12.88
CA LEU A 195 25.77 -5.61 12.54
C LEU A 195 26.71 -6.25 13.57
N ASP A 196 27.86 -6.72 13.08
CA ASP A 196 28.93 -7.22 13.93
C ASP A 196 29.75 -6.05 14.48
N LEU A 197 29.30 -5.50 15.60
CA LEU A 197 29.87 -4.33 16.27
C LEU A 197 30.37 -4.67 17.68
N PRO A 198 31.31 -3.89 18.26
CA PRO A 198 31.71 -4.02 19.66
C PRO A 198 30.53 -3.99 20.64
N GLU A 199 30.61 -4.76 21.73
CA GLU A 199 29.54 -4.89 22.72
C GLU A 199 29.11 -3.56 23.35
N GLU A 200 30.03 -2.61 23.54
CA GLU A 200 29.71 -1.26 24.02
C GLU A 200 28.73 -0.53 23.07
N ILE A 201 28.89 -0.71 21.76
CA ILE A 201 28.03 -0.08 20.75
C ILE A 201 26.68 -0.80 20.69
N LYS A 202 26.67 -2.14 20.73
CA LYS A 202 25.43 -2.92 20.79
C LYS A 202 24.57 -2.54 22.00
N ALA A 203 25.18 -2.42 23.18
CA ALA A 203 24.48 -2.00 24.39
C ALA A 203 23.81 -0.61 24.26
N LYS A 204 24.42 0.31 23.48
CA LYS A 204 23.81 1.62 23.19
C LYS A 204 22.65 1.53 22.19
N LEU A 205 22.71 0.61 21.22
CA LEU A 205 21.62 0.37 20.25
C LEU A 205 20.39 -0.27 20.87
N ASP A 206 20.57 -1.09 21.90
CA ASP A 206 19.47 -1.73 22.62
C ASP A 206 18.84 -0.83 23.70
N SER A 207 19.45 0.33 23.99
CA SER A 207 18.90 1.28 24.94
C SER A 207 17.66 2.00 24.39
N PRO A 208 16.45 1.82 24.97
CA PRO A 208 15.20 2.39 24.46
C PRO A 208 15.14 3.92 24.46
N ARG A 209 16.07 4.58 25.16
CA ARG A 209 16.12 6.04 25.32
C ARG A 209 17.12 6.73 24.39
N ALA A 210 17.89 5.96 23.64
CA ALA A 210 18.92 6.52 22.78
C ALA A 210 18.29 7.03 21.48
N LYS A 211 18.41 8.34 21.21
CA LYS A 211 17.91 8.99 19.96
C LYS A 211 18.72 8.61 18.70
N LEU A 212 19.39 7.46 18.73
CA LEU A 212 20.28 6.97 17.69
C LEU A 212 19.51 6.74 16.39
N PHE A 213 18.39 6.01 16.46
CA PHE A 213 17.59 5.70 15.28
C PHE A 213 17.01 6.96 14.62
N THR A 214 16.59 7.96 15.40
CA THR A 214 16.14 9.24 14.82
C THR A 214 17.25 10.00 14.09
N THR A 215 18.51 9.79 14.46
CA THR A 215 19.66 10.39 13.76
C THR A 215 20.01 9.58 12.51
N LEU A 216 19.94 8.25 12.59
CA LEU A 216 20.13 7.37 11.44
C LEU A 216 19.05 7.60 10.37
N GLU A 217 17.78 7.67 10.77
CA GLU A 217 16.63 7.95 9.90
C GLU A 217 16.85 9.20 9.05
N ARG A 218 17.31 10.31 9.64
CA ARG A 218 17.61 11.56 8.89
C ARG A 218 18.58 11.34 7.72
N VAL A 219 19.55 10.45 7.87
CA VAL A 219 20.50 10.11 6.80
C VAL A 219 19.80 9.34 5.68
N PHE A 220 18.91 8.41 6.01
CA PHE A 220 18.14 7.65 5.02
C PHE A 220 16.98 8.44 4.41
N ASP A 221 16.45 9.46 5.08
CA ASP A 221 15.43 10.36 4.57
C ASP A 221 16.01 11.41 3.61
N SER A 222 17.29 11.74 3.79
CA SER A 222 18.05 12.60 2.88
C SER A 222 18.38 11.90 1.56
N SER A 223 18.10 12.56 0.43
CA SER A 223 18.55 12.09 -0.90
C SER A 223 20.07 11.94 -0.97
N VAL A 224 20.82 12.84 -0.32
CA VAL A 224 22.28 12.81 -0.28
C VAL A 224 22.78 11.60 0.51
N GLY A 225 22.20 11.34 1.69
CA GLY A 225 22.59 10.17 2.48
C GLY A 225 22.29 8.85 1.77
N ARG A 226 21.13 8.75 1.10
CA ARG A 226 20.78 7.61 0.24
C ARG A 226 21.77 7.40 -0.91
N GLU A 227 22.18 8.49 -1.57
CA GLU A 227 23.15 8.44 -2.66
C GLU A 227 24.52 7.92 -2.21
N TYR A 228 24.99 8.38 -1.04
CA TYR A 228 26.26 7.92 -0.47
C TYR A 228 26.20 6.47 0.03
N LEU A 229 25.09 6.06 0.63
CA LEU A 229 24.89 4.69 1.12
C LEU A 229 24.49 3.70 0.01
N LYS A 230 24.19 4.18 -1.19
CA LYS A 230 23.73 3.38 -2.34
C LYS A 230 22.47 2.57 -1.99
N VAL A 231 21.45 3.29 -1.52
CA VAL A 231 20.13 2.73 -1.19
C VAL A 231 19.02 3.59 -1.78
N GLU A 232 17.86 2.98 -2.02
CA GLU A 232 16.64 3.62 -2.52
C GLU A 232 15.45 3.21 -1.64
N PRO A 233 14.39 4.04 -1.54
CA PRO A 233 13.16 3.65 -0.87
C PRO A 233 12.50 2.46 -1.56
N ASP A 234 11.96 1.53 -0.78
CA ASP A 234 11.26 0.34 -1.27
C ASP A 234 9.91 0.18 -0.55
N PRO A 235 8.77 0.07 -1.25
CA PRO A 235 7.46 0.00 -0.61
C PRO A 235 7.25 -1.24 0.29
N ASP A 236 7.87 -2.36 -0.05
CA ASP A 236 7.64 -3.64 0.61
C ASP A 236 8.65 -3.88 1.73
N HIS A 237 9.89 -3.44 1.53
CA HIS A 237 11.01 -3.68 2.43
C HIS A 237 11.47 -2.42 3.19
N GLY A 238 10.85 -1.27 2.94
CA GLY A 238 11.25 0.04 3.46
C GLY A 238 12.41 0.66 2.66
N LEU A 239 13.45 -0.11 2.38
CA LEU A 239 14.59 0.30 1.56
C LEU A 239 15.18 -0.87 0.78
N ARG A 240 15.87 -0.56 -0.31
CA ARG A 240 16.61 -1.50 -1.15
C ARG A 240 18.00 -0.97 -1.46
N GLY A 241 19.01 -1.83 -1.40
CA GLY A 241 20.37 -1.50 -1.82
C GLY A 241 20.58 -1.55 -3.32
N THR A 242 21.30 -0.57 -3.85
CA THR A 242 21.79 -0.51 -5.24
C THR A 242 23.27 -0.89 -5.37
N THR A 243 23.84 -1.46 -4.30
CA THR A 243 25.19 -2.05 -4.25
C THR A 243 25.13 -3.44 -3.61
N THR A 244 26.28 -4.11 -3.50
CA THR A 244 26.40 -5.41 -2.81
C THR A 244 26.25 -5.26 -1.29
N LYS A 245 25.70 -6.29 -0.64
CA LYS A 245 25.54 -6.35 0.84
C LYS A 245 26.82 -5.96 1.59
N GLY A 246 27.98 -6.49 1.18
CA GLY A 246 29.25 -6.23 1.88
C GLY A 246 29.70 -4.77 1.84
N GLU A 247 29.46 -4.08 0.72
CA GLU A 247 29.78 -2.64 0.58
C GLU A 247 28.89 -1.79 1.50
N PHE A 248 27.59 -2.06 1.51
CA PHE A 248 26.66 -1.35 2.37
C PHE A 248 26.94 -1.60 3.85
N VAL A 249 27.09 -2.87 4.26
CA VAL A 249 27.33 -3.23 5.67
C VAL A 249 28.58 -2.53 6.20
N ARG A 250 29.64 -2.39 5.40
CA ARG A 250 30.86 -1.69 5.79
C ARG A 250 30.61 -0.20 6.07
N GLY A 251 29.96 0.50 5.14
CA GLY A 251 29.64 1.92 5.33
C GLY A 251 28.62 2.14 6.45
N PHE A 252 27.59 1.29 6.52
CA PHE A 252 26.55 1.39 7.53
C PHE A 252 27.08 1.12 8.94
N ALA A 253 28.00 0.17 9.12
CA ALA A 253 28.68 -0.08 10.40
C ALA A 253 29.45 1.14 10.90
N LYS A 254 30.13 1.87 10.00
CA LYS A 254 30.81 3.13 10.35
C LYS A 254 29.81 4.21 10.80
N LEU A 255 28.74 4.42 10.04
CA LEU A 255 27.69 5.39 10.38
C LEU A 255 27.08 5.09 11.76
N VAL A 256 26.67 3.83 11.98
CA VAL A 256 26.09 3.39 13.26
C VAL A 256 27.07 3.61 14.41
N THR A 257 28.35 3.29 14.22
CA THR A 257 29.40 3.49 15.22
C THR A 257 29.59 4.97 15.56
N ASP A 258 29.68 5.85 14.57
CA ASP A 258 29.91 7.29 14.80
C ASP A 258 28.71 7.93 15.53
N VAL A 259 27.47 7.51 15.22
CA VAL A 259 26.25 7.96 15.90
C VAL A 259 26.16 7.39 17.33
N ALA A 260 26.46 6.11 17.54
CA ALA A 260 26.44 5.47 18.86
C ALA A 260 27.51 6.02 19.82
N LEU A 261 28.67 6.42 19.29
CA LEU A 261 29.72 7.09 20.07
C LEU A 261 29.43 8.58 20.30
N GLY A 262 28.34 9.12 19.75
CA GLY A 262 27.95 10.52 19.90
C GLY A 262 28.83 11.51 19.11
N LYS A 263 29.64 11.02 18.15
CA LYS A 263 30.38 11.89 17.23
C LYS A 263 29.43 12.64 16.30
N GLU A 264 28.35 11.97 15.93
CA GLU A 264 27.27 12.53 15.15
C GLU A 264 25.94 12.48 15.90
N SER A 265 25.09 13.49 15.69
CA SER A 265 23.79 13.66 16.35
C SER A 265 22.78 14.31 15.42
N SER A 266 21.53 14.43 15.87
CA SER A 266 20.49 15.15 15.12
C SER A 266 20.81 16.62 14.82
N ARG A 267 21.75 17.23 15.57
CA ARG A 267 22.22 18.60 15.34
C ARG A 267 23.29 18.66 14.26
N THR A 268 24.19 17.67 14.22
CA THR A 268 25.25 17.63 13.22
C THR A 268 24.69 17.16 11.89
N LEU A 269 23.89 16.09 11.85
CA LEU A 269 23.26 15.54 10.63
C LEU A 269 21.85 16.11 10.41
N ASN A 270 21.71 17.44 10.44
CA ASN A 270 20.41 18.11 10.33
C ASN A 270 19.99 18.45 8.89
N THR A 271 20.95 18.79 8.03
CA THR A 271 20.72 19.25 6.66
C THR A 271 21.47 18.40 5.64
N ASN A 272 21.06 18.46 4.37
CA ASN A 272 21.74 17.76 3.28
C ASN A 272 23.21 18.18 3.15
N ASP A 273 23.55 19.44 3.41
CA ASP A 273 24.94 19.92 3.34
C ASP A 273 25.79 19.36 4.49
N ASN A 274 25.22 19.27 5.70
CA ASN A 274 25.92 18.65 6.81
C ASN A 274 26.13 17.15 6.58
N ILE A 275 25.13 16.47 6.03
CA ILE A 275 25.23 15.05 5.68
C ILE A 275 26.29 14.84 4.59
N ARG A 276 26.33 15.72 3.56
CA ARG A 276 27.36 15.68 2.52
C ARG A 276 28.76 15.85 3.15
N ALA A 277 28.95 16.89 3.95
CA ALA A 277 30.22 17.18 4.60
C ALA A 277 30.68 16.02 5.50
N TYR A 278 29.75 15.33 6.16
CA TYR A 278 30.05 14.13 6.94
C TYR A 278 30.61 12.99 6.07
N PHE A 279 29.93 12.64 4.97
CA PHE A 279 30.40 11.57 4.07
C PHE A 279 31.67 11.94 3.30
N GLU A 280 31.90 13.22 2.99
CA GLU A 280 33.12 13.68 2.32
C GLU A 280 34.37 13.52 3.20
N ARG A 281 34.22 13.62 4.54
CA ARG A 281 35.30 13.36 5.51
C ARG A 281 35.68 11.90 5.62
N TRP A 282 34.87 10.97 5.10
CA TRP A 282 35.19 9.55 5.15
C TRP A 282 36.31 9.19 4.19
N ASN A 283 37.15 8.23 4.60
CA ASN A 283 38.11 7.64 3.68
C ASN A 283 37.36 6.96 2.51
N SER A 284 37.97 6.97 1.33
CA SER A 284 37.39 6.34 0.13
C SER A 284 37.09 4.85 0.33
N LYS A 285 37.84 4.17 1.21
CA LYS A 285 37.65 2.76 1.57
C LYS A 285 36.39 2.49 2.39
N ASP A 286 35.95 3.48 3.18
CA ASP A 286 34.79 3.36 4.07
C ASP A 286 33.48 3.72 3.35
N ARG A 287 33.56 4.45 2.24
CA ARG A 287 32.41 4.84 1.44
C ARG A 287 31.93 3.68 0.56
N PRO A 288 30.64 3.31 0.59
CA PRO A 288 30.09 2.33 -0.32
C PRO A 288 30.26 2.76 -1.78
N VAL A 289 30.78 1.87 -2.62
CA VAL A 289 30.91 2.11 -4.07
C VAL A 289 29.78 1.43 -4.84
N ALA A 290 29.46 1.97 -6.02
CA ALA A 290 28.52 1.33 -6.94
C ALA A 290 29.15 0.03 -7.49
N LYS A 291 28.62 -1.11 -7.05
CA LYS A 291 28.96 -2.44 -7.56
C LYS A 291 27.68 -3.14 -8.01
N ARG A 292 27.76 -3.91 -9.08
CA ARG A 292 26.60 -4.66 -9.60
C ARG A 292 26.11 -5.64 -8.54
N GLY A 293 24.95 -5.34 -7.95
CA GLY A 293 24.37 -6.09 -6.86
C GLY A 293 23.16 -5.35 -6.30
N SER A 294 22.35 -6.08 -5.53
CA SER A 294 21.20 -5.53 -4.82
C SER A 294 21.06 -6.31 -3.53
N PHE A 295 20.53 -5.68 -2.49
CA PHE A 295 20.12 -6.36 -1.27
C PHE A 295 18.83 -5.73 -0.75
N VAL A 296 18.11 -6.49 0.06
CA VAL A 296 17.02 -6.00 0.91
C VAL A 296 17.40 -6.18 2.38
N PRO A 297 16.79 -5.44 3.33
CA PRO A 297 17.11 -5.54 4.75
C PRO A 297 17.10 -6.97 5.31
N SER A 298 16.21 -7.84 4.83
CA SER A 298 16.16 -9.26 5.24
C SER A 298 17.44 -10.05 4.88
N ASP A 299 18.25 -9.59 3.94
CA ASP A 299 19.54 -10.21 3.63
C ASP A 299 20.60 -9.90 4.70
N ILE A 300 20.42 -8.84 5.49
CA ILE A 300 21.34 -8.37 6.53
C ILE A 300 20.89 -8.85 7.91
N ILE A 301 19.57 -8.85 8.15
CA ILE A 301 19.00 -9.16 9.45
C ILE A 301 19.19 -10.64 9.78
N ARG A 302 19.81 -10.93 10.93
CA ARG A 302 19.96 -12.32 11.42
C ARG A 302 18.68 -12.72 12.15
N GLY A 303 17.67 -13.21 11.42
CA GLY A 303 16.41 -13.71 11.98
C GLY A 303 15.16 -13.20 11.25
N SER A 304 13.98 -13.44 11.82
CA SER A 304 12.71 -12.91 11.31
C SER A 304 12.54 -11.45 11.73
N SER A 305 12.60 -10.51 10.77
CA SER A 305 12.22 -9.11 11.00
C SER A 305 10.75 -8.92 10.70
N VAL A 306 10.06 -8.16 11.54
CA VAL A 306 8.67 -7.72 11.28
C VAL A 306 8.63 -6.62 10.19
N ALA A 307 9.75 -5.93 9.96
CA ALA A 307 9.87 -4.87 8.95
C ALA A 307 9.91 -5.39 7.51
N SER A 308 10.50 -6.57 7.34
CA SER A 308 10.75 -7.20 6.05
C SER A 308 10.31 -8.65 6.14
N PRO A 309 9.29 -9.07 5.37
CA PRO A 309 8.95 -10.49 5.28
C PRO A 309 10.23 -11.28 4.98
N SER A 310 10.53 -12.29 5.81
CA SER A 310 11.70 -13.15 5.64
C SER A 310 11.77 -13.67 4.21
N HIS A 311 12.98 -13.72 3.65
CA HIS A 311 13.25 -14.30 2.33
C HIS A 311 12.60 -15.70 2.29
N LYS A 312 11.46 -15.83 1.60
CA LYS A 312 11.00 -17.15 1.19
C LYS A 312 12.11 -17.72 0.30
N PRO A 313 12.53 -18.99 0.46
CA PRO A 313 13.43 -19.62 -0.50
C PRO A 313 12.83 -19.39 -1.88
N THR A 314 13.68 -18.92 -2.80
CA THR A 314 13.36 -18.28 -4.09
C THR A 314 11.89 -18.46 -4.47
N PRO A 315 11.05 -17.42 -4.30
CA PRO A 315 9.69 -17.51 -4.80
C PRO A 315 9.79 -17.79 -6.30
N PRO A 316 8.99 -18.71 -6.87
CA PRO A 316 8.78 -18.69 -8.31
C PRO A 316 8.41 -17.25 -8.68
N PRO A 317 8.93 -16.72 -9.81
CA PRO A 317 8.98 -15.29 -10.08
C PRO A 317 7.64 -14.64 -9.73
N THR A 318 7.63 -13.81 -8.69
CA THR A 318 6.39 -13.18 -8.22
C THR A 318 5.80 -12.35 -9.35
N PRO A 319 4.46 -12.31 -9.47
CA PRO A 319 3.80 -11.73 -10.62
C PRO A 319 4.18 -10.26 -10.67
N LYS A 320 4.82 -9.86 -11.77
CA LYS A 320 5.04 -8.45 -12.13
C LYS A 320 3.75 -7.70 -11.75
N GLY A 321 3.85 -6.65 -10.91
CA GLY A 321 2.76 -5.67 -10.76
C GLY A 321 2.21 -5.32 -12.14
N PRO A 322 0.91 -5.00 -12.29
CA PRO A 322 0.22 -5.03 -13.58
C PRO A 322 1.14 -4.41 -14.63
N ARG A 323 1.67 -5.27 -15.51
CA ARG A 323 2.64 -4.84 -16.52
C ARG A 323 2.01 -3.61 -17.16
N PRO A 324 2.73 -2.47 -17.29
CA PRO A 324 2.16 -1.30 -17.93
C PRO A 324 1.48 -1.78 -19.22
N GLU A 325 0.18 -1.51 -19.33
CA GLU A 325 -0.63 -2.09 -20.39
C GLU A 325 0.06 -1.78 -21.71
N SER A 326 0.47 -2.83 -22.44
CA SER A 326 1.12 -2.66 -23.74
C SER A 326 0.24 -1.72 -24.57
N THR A 327 0.77 -0.74 -25.29
CA THR A 327 -0.06 0.10 -26.17
C THR A 327 -0.27 -0.55 -27.55
N THR A 328 0.54 -1.57 -27.86
CA THR A 328 0.55 -2.32 -29.12
C THR A 328 -0.17 -3.67 -29.00
N VAL A 329 -0.60 -4.25 -30.12
CA VAL A 329 -1.40 -5.49 -30.15
C VAL A 329 -0.70 -6.63 -29.38
N LEU A 330 0.60 -6.79 -29.57
CA LEU A 330 1.46 -7.66 -28.76
C LEU A 330 2.45 -6.83 -27.93
N PRO A 331 2.84 -7.28 -26.72
CA PRO A 331 3.89 -6.64 -25.95
C PRO A 331 5.26 -6.90 -26.58
N SER A 332 6.18 -5.92 -26.44
CA SER A 332 7.53 -6.00 -27.01
C SER A 332 8.38 -7.12 -26.41
N ASP A 333 8.05 -7.58 -25.20
CA ASP A 333 8.75 -8.64 -24.48
C ASP A 333 8.35 -10.06 -24.93
N PHE A 334 7.26 -10.21 -25.70
CA PHE A 334 6.84 -11.48 -26.28
C PHE A 334 7.72 -11.86 -27.48
N LYS A 335 8.30 -13.05 -27.48
CA LYS A 335 9.25 -13.54 -28.50
C LYS A 335 8.69 -14.77 -29.22
N VAL A 336 9.02 -14.90 -30.50
CA VAL A 336 8.85 -16.15 -31.25
C VAL A 336 10.23 -16.81 -31.29
N ARG A 337 10.46 -17.79 -30.41
CA ARG A 337 11.67 -18.62 -30.39
C ARG A 337 11.47 -19.89 -31.21
N PHE A 338 10.27 -20.45 -31.14
CA PHE A 338 9.85 -21.63 -31.87
C PHE A 338 8.68 -21.23 -32.77
N GLY A 339 8.83 -21.46 -34.07
CA GLY A 339 7.84 -21.10 -35.09
C GLY A 339 8.48 -20.73 -36.41
N ASN A 340 7.72 -20.83 -37.50
CA ASN A 340 8.20 -20.49 -38.84
C ASN A 340 8.51 -18.98 -39.04
N SER A 341 9.17 -18.65 -40.16
CA SER A 341 9.52 -17.26 -40.52
C SER A 341 8.31 -16.34 -40.57
N ARG A 342 7.16 -16.85 -41.04
CA ARG A 342 5.89 -16.11 -41.12
C ARG A 342 5.39 -15.67 -39.74
N LEU A 343 5.45 -16.54 -38.73
CA LEU A 343 5.12 -16.19 -37.34
C LEU A 343 6.07 -15.11 -36.79
N THR A 344 7.36 -15.21 -37.13
CA THR A 344 8.35 -14.21 -36.73
C THR A 344 8.04 -12.84 -37.33
N ASP A 345 7.69 -12.78 -38.62
CA ASP A 345 7.39 -11.54 -39.33
C ASP A 345 6.08 -10.90 -38.83
N ILE A 346 5.00 -11.69 -38.71
CA ILE A 346 3.72 -11.21 -38.17
C ILE A 346 3.90 -10.68 -36.73
N ARG A 347 4.72 -11.32 -35.90
CA ARG A 347 5.06 -10.80 -34.57
C ARG A 347 5.76 -9.44 -34.65
N ARG A 348 6.67 -9.20 -35.61
CA ARG A 348 7.34 -7.89 -35.76
C ARG A 348 6.37 -6.78 -36.15
N GLU A 349 5.28 -7.09 -36.85
CA GLU A 349 4.20 -6.15 -37.17
C GLU A 349 3.34 -5.88 -35.93
N LEU A 350 2.91 -6.92 -35.22
CA LEU A 350 1.99 -6.82 -34.08
C LEU A 350 2.58 -6.08 -32.86
N ILE A 351 3.91 -6.11 -32.67
CA ILE A 351 4.58 -5.31 -31.62
C ILE A 351 4.72 -3.83 -31.99
N LYS A 352 4.43 -3.43 -33.22
CA LYS A 352 4.46 -2.04 -33.71
C LYS A 352 3.07 -1.44 -33.87
N LEU A 353 2.08 -2.28 -34.19
CA LEU A 353 0.68 -1.88 -34.35
C LEU A 353 0.08 -1.45 -33.02
N LYS A 354 -0.21 -0.15 -32.88
CA LYS A 354 -0.93 0.41 -31.73
C LYS A 354 -2.40 0.04 -31.80
N ARG A 355 -2.97 -0.49 -30.71
CA ARG A 355 -4.36 -0.99 -30.70
C ARG A 355 -5.39 0.13 -30.88
N ILE A 356 -5.07 1.34 -30.41
CA ILE A 356 -5.94 2.51 -30.50
C ILE A 356 -5.99 3.07 -31.94
N ASP A 357 -4.86 3.04 -32.65
CA ASP A 357 -4.74 3.60 -33.99
C ASP A 357 -5.20 2.59 -35.06
N TYR A 358 -5.02 1.29 -34.82
CA TYR A 358 -5.25 0.22 -35.80
C TYR A 358 -6.08 -0.96 -35.24
N PRO A 359 -7.32 -0.75 -34.76
CA PRO A 359 -8.11 -1.82 -34.16
C PRO A 359 -8.53 -2.92 -35.17
N ASN A 360 -8.91 -2.56 -36.40
CA ASN A 360 -9.29 -3.53 -37.43
C ASN A 360 -8.10 -4.38 -37.88
N ALA A 361 -7.01 -3.73 -38.29
CA ALA A 361 -5.80 -4.44 -38.70
C ALA A 361 -5.21 -5.27 -37.54
N GLY A 362 -5.23 -4.74 -36.33
CA GLY A 362 -4.75 -5.42 -35.13
C GLY A 362 -5.55 -6.68 -34.78
N SER A 363 -6.89 -6.62 -34.84
CA SER A 363 -7.75 -7.77 -34.54
C SER A 363 -7.62 -8.89 -35.57
N VAL A 364 -7.64 -8.56 -36.86
CA VAL A 364 -7.49 -9.53 -37.96
C VAL A 364 -6.12 -10.19 -37.91
N LEU A 365 -5.05 -9.41 -37.76
CA LEU A 365 -3.70 -9.94 -37.73
C LEU A 365 -3.43 -10.75 -36.45
N LEU A 366 -3.99 -10.35 -35.30
CA LEU A 366 -3.92 -11.13 -34.07
C LEU A 366 -4.63 -12.48 -34.20
N ARG A 367 -5.78 -12.52 -34.88
CA ARG A 367 -6.47 -13.78 -35.18
C ARG A 367 -5.62 -14.68 -36.06
N VAL A 368 -5.14 -14.19 -37.20
CA VAL A 368 -4.26 -14.96 -38.10
C VAL A 368 -3.03 -15.48 -37.36
N PHE A 369 -2.44 -14.65 -36.50
CA PHE A 369 -1.32 -15.03 -35.67
C PHE A 369 -1.65 -16.18 -34.70
N PHE A 370 -2.83 -16.14 -34.07
CA PHE A 370 -3.32 -17.21 -33.21
C PHE A 370 -3.51 -18.54 -33.98
N GLU A 371 -4.16 -18.49 -35.14
CA GLU A 371 -4.43 -19.68 -35.96
C GLU A 371 -3.12 -20.35 -36.41
N LEU A 372 -2.17 -19.56 -36.93
CA LEU A 372 -0.87 -20.07 -37.35
C LEU A 372 -0.06 -20.63 -36.18
N ALA A 373 -0.11 -20.00 -35.01
CA ALA A 373 0.65 -20.46 -33.85
C ALA A 373 0.15 -21.81 -33.33
N VAL A 374 -1.16 -22.04 -33.36
CA VAL A 374 -1.76 -23.34 -32.96
C VAL A 374 -1.38 -24.43 -33.94
N ILE A 375 -1.50 -24.18 -35.26
CA ILE A 375 -1.17 -25.16 -36.29
C ILE A 375 0.32 -25.54 -36.22
N ASP A 376 1.21 -24.54 -36.20
CA ASP A 376 2.67 -24.75 -36.10
C ASP A 376 3.06 -25.55 -34.85
N TYR A 377 2.40 -25.29 -33.71
CA TYR A 377 2.64 -26.05 -32.49
C TYR A 377 2.21 -27.51 -32.62
N LEU A 378 1.01 -27.78 -33.16
CA LEU A 378 0.52 -29.15 -33.35
C LEU A 378 1.33 -29.94 -34.38
N GLU A 379 1.89 -29.26 -35.39
CA GLU A 379 2.84 -29.86 -36.33
C GLU A 379 4.13 -30.25 -35.63
N ARG A 380 4.71 -29.35 -34.83
CA ARG A 380 5.94 -29.61 -34.08
C ARG A 380 5.80 -30.69 -33.01
N THR A 381 4.63 -30.82 -32.37
CA THR A 381 4.38 -31.91 -31.41
C THR A 381 3.98 -33.23 -32.08
N GLY A 382 3.80 -33.25 -33.41
CA GLY A 382 3.37 -34.43 -34.15
C GLY A 382 1.90 -34.82 -33.93
N GLU A 383 1.11 -33.97 -33.27
CA GLU A 383 -0.29 -34.25 -32.95
C GLU A 383 -1.24 -33.93 -34.13
N LEU A 384 -0.84 -33.03 -35.05
CA LEU A 384 -1.69 -32.57 -36.16
C LEU A 384 -2.19 -33.70 -37.09
N PRO A 385 -1.34 -34.63 -37.59
CA PRO A 385 -1.80 -35.69 -38.50
C PRO A 385 -2.87 -36.59 -37.88
N GLY A 386 -2.75 -36.91 -36.58
CA GLY A 386 -3.73 -37.71 -35.85
C GLY A 386 -5.07 -36.97 -35.67
N ILE A 387 -5.03 -35.65 -35.45
CA ILE A 387 -6.22 -34.82 -35.37
C ILE A 387 -6.95 -34.78 -36.71
N ILE A 388 -6.23 -34.57 -37.81
CA ILE A 388 -6.78 -34.56 -39.18
C ILE A 388 -7.48 -35.89 -39.48
N ALA A 389 -6.79 -37.01 -39.28
CA ALA A 389 -7.36 -38.33 -39.54
C ALA A 389 -8.64 -38.61 -38.73
N ASN A 390 -8.68 -38.15 -37.48
CA ASN A 390 -9.86 -38.29 -36.63
C ASN A 390 -11.04 -37.43 -37.11
N LEU A 391 -10.78 -36.19 -37.54
CA LEU A 391 -11.82 -35.30 -38.06
C LEU A 391 -12.38 -35.80 -39.40
N GLU A 392 -11.51 -36.22 -40.33
CA GLU A 392 -11.93 -36.75 -41.63
C GLU A 392 -12.76 -38.03 -41.50
N ARG A 393 -12.38 -38.91 -40.57
CA ARG A 393 -13.15 -40.12 -40.23
C ARG A 393 -14.52 -39.77 -39.63
N LYS A 394 -14.59 -38.77 -38.75
CA LYS A 394 -15.84 -38.36 -38.09
C LYS A 394 -16.82 -37.68 -39.06
N GLU A 395 -16.31 -36.87 -39.98
CA GLU A 395 -17.12 -36.15 -40.97
C GLU A 395 -17.33 -36.96 -42.27
N ASN A 396 -16.71 -38.13 -42.37
CA ASN A 396 -16.70 -39.01 -43.54
C ASN A 396 -16.35 -38.26 -44.85
N ARG A 397 -15.41 -37.31 -44.78
CA ARG A 397 -14.95 -36.47 -45.90
C ARG A 397 -13.56 -35.92 -45.61
N LYS A 398 -12.80 -35.60 -46.66
CA LYS A 398 -11.53 -34.89 -46.51
C LYS A 398 -11.73 -33.45 -46.07
N LEU A 399 -10.80 -32.93 -45.26
CA LEU A 399 -10.86 -31.53 -44.82
C LEU A 399 -10.54 -30.60 -46.00
N PRO A 400 -11.26 -29.47 -46.15
CA PRO A 400 -10.90 -28.43 -47.10
C PRO A 400 -9.47 -27.94 -46.85
N PHE A 401 -8.63 -27.92 -47.90
CA PHE A 401 -7.22 -27.52 -47.85
C PHE A 401 -6.33 -28.35 -46.91
N GLY A 402 -6.81 -29.50 -46.42
CA GLY A 402 -6.04 -30.39 -45.54
C GLY A 402 -5.77 -29.83 -44.14
N VAL A 403 -6.43 -28.74 -43.74
CA VAL A 403 -6.22 -28.07 -42.44
C VAL A 403 -7.52 -28.01 -41.63
N PRO A 404 -7.49 -28.32 -40.33
CA PRO A 404 -8.65 -28.14 -39.47
C PRO A 404 -9.02 -26.67 -39.29
N THR A 405 -10.32 -26.39 -39.17
CA THR A 405 -10.82 -25.07 -38.77
C THR A 405 -10.58 -24.82 -37.28
N MET A 406 -10.51 -23.55 -36.86
CA MET A 406 -10.37 -23.22 -35.44
C MET A 406 -11.45 -23.82 -34.56
N LYS A 407 -12.70 -23.88 -35.05
CA LYS A 407 -13.81 -24.52 -34.33
C LYS A 407 -13.54 -25.99 -34.05
N GLN A 408 -12.94 -26.70 -35.00
CA GLN A 408 -12.57 -28.11 -34.84
C GLN A 408 -11.35 -28.29 -33.91
N LEU A 409 -10.48 -27.28 -33.80
CA LEU A 409 -9.30 -27.30 -32.93
C LEU A 409 -9.59 -26.89 -31.47
N VAL A 410 -10.73 -26.24 -31.18
CA VAL A 410 -11.09 -25.83 -29.80
C VAL A 410 -10.96 -26.94 -28.76
N PRO A 411 -11.42 -28.20 -29.00
CA PRO A 411 -11.25 -29.29 -28.03
C PRO A 411 -9.79 -29.59 -27.73
N GLU A 412 -8.94 -29.61 -28.75
CA GLU A 412 -7.51 -29.88 -28.63
C GLU A 412 -6.76 -28.75 -27.95
N ILE A 413 -7.07 -27.50 -28.30
CA ILE A 413 -6.52 -26.31 -27.62
C ILE A 413 -6.88 -26.35 -26.13
N THR A 414 -8.13 -26.68 -25.80
CA THR A 414 -8.58 -26.79 -24.41
C THR A 414 -7.87 -27.93 -23.67
N ARG A 415 -7.66 -29.07 -24.33
CA ARG A 415 -6.91 -30.22 -23.78
C ARG A 415 -5.45 -29.85 -23.50
N ILE A 416 -4.77 -29.22 -24.47
CA ILE A 416 -3.38 -28.78 -24.32
C ILE A 416 -3.26 -27.77 -23.19
N ALA A 417 -4.16 -26.78 -23.13
CA ALA A 417 -4.17 -25.79 -22.07
C ALA A 417 -4.34 -26.43 -20.68
N LYS A 418 -5.26 -27.39 -20.52
CA LYS A 418 -5.46 -28.11 -19.24
C LYS A 418 -4.28 -29.00 -18.86
N LYS A 419 -3.59 -29.57 -19.85
CA LYS A 419 -2.45 -30.48 -19.62
C LYS A 419 -1.15 -29.73 -19.31
N ARG A 420 -0.93 -28.56 -19.92
CA ARG A 420 0.39 -27.89 -19.95
C ARG A 420 0.43 -26.54 -19.24
N LEU A 421 -0.71 -25.97 -18.87
CA LEU A 421 -0.80 -24.70 -18.15
C LEU A 421 -1.38 -24.93 -16.75
N THR A 422 -1.25 -23.94 -15.87
CA THR A 422 -1.92 -23.95 -14.57
C THR A 422 -3.44 -23.89 -14.73
N ASP A 423 -4.20 -24.39 -13.75
CA ASP A 423 -5.68 -24.34 -13.77
C ASP A 423 -6.25 -22.94 -14.00
N SER A 424 -5.59 -21.90 -13.49
CA SER A 424 -6.00 -20.51 -13.68
C SER A 424 -5.77 -20.05 -15.13
N GLU A 425 -4.62 -20.37 -15.71
CA GLU A 425 -4.29 -20.03 -17.09
C GLU A 425 -5.11 -20.83 -18.10
N SER A 426 -5.36 -22.12 -17.83
CA SER A 426 -6.18 -22.96 -18.70
C SER A 426 -7.62 -22.44 -18.78
N LYS A 427 -8.19 -21.98 -17.67
CA LYS A 427 -9.53 -21.35 -17.62
C LYS A 427 -9.59 -20.06 -18.43
N LYS A 428 -8.51 -19.25 -18.44
CA LYS A 428 -8.43 -18.05 -19.28
C LYS A 428 -8.45 -18.40 -20.76
N VAL A 429 -7.66 -19.39 -21.16
CA VAL A 429 -7.60 -19.88 -22.54
C VAL A 429 -8.96 -20.46 -22.97
N GLU A 430 -9.59 -21.29 -22.13
CA GLU A 430 -10.92 -21.88 -22.39
C GLU A 430 -11.97 -20.78 -22.66
N LYS A 431 -11.95 -19.67 -21.91
CA LYS A 431 -12.80 -18.49 -22.11
C LYS A 431 -12.48 -17.67 -23.37
N ALA A 432 -11.30 -17.82 -23.97
CA ALA A 432 -10.96 -17.15 -25.23
C ALA A 432 -11.39 -17.96 -26.45
N VAL A 433 -11.39 -19.28 -26.36
CA VAL A 433 -11.63 -20.17 -27.51
C VAL A 433 -13.04 -20.75 -27.58
N ARG A 434 -13.75 -20.83 -26.45
CA ARG A 434 -15.16 -21.22 -26.43
C ARG A 434 -16.06 -20.02 -26.58
N TYR A 435 -17.07 -20.15 -27.44
CA TYR A 435 -18.14 -19.19 -27.54
C TYR A 435 -18.97 -19.22 -26.24
N ASP A 436 -19.05 -18.08 -25.57
CA ASP A 436 -19.84 -17.87 -24.36
C ASP A 436 -20.48 -16.48 -24.44
N PRO A 437 -21.82 -16.37 -24.52
CA PRO A 437 -22.53 -15.09 -24.57
C PRO A 437 -22.23 -14.18 -23.36
N SER A 438 -21.79 -14.76 -22.24
CA SER A 438 -21.43 -14.05 -21.01
C SER A 438 -19.93 -13.70 -20.91
N ALA A 439 -19.10 -14.21 -21.84
CA ALA A 439 -17.68 -13.92 -21.92
C ALA A 439 -17.34 -13.25 -23.27
N PRO A 440 -17.50 -11.93 -23.39
CA PRO A 440 -17.21 -11.23 -24.64
C PRO A 440 -15.73 -11.39 -25.03
N PHE A 441 -15.44 -11.30 -26.34
CA PHE A 441 -14.11 -11.24 -26.96
C PHE A 441 -13.40 -12.60 -27.07
N THR A 442 -14.11 -13.53 -27.69
CA THR A 442 -13.65 -14.87 -28.07
C THR A 442 -13.04 -14.89 -29.48
N ILE A 443 -12.45 -16.02 -29.86
CA ILE A 443 -11.99 -16.25 -31.24
C ILE A 443 -13.13 -16.17 -32.27
N SER A 444 -14.35 -16.53 -31.86
CA SER A 444 -15.56 -16.39 -32.67
C SER A 444 -15.94 -14.92 -32.87
N ASP A 445 -15.69 -14.05 -31.88
CA ASP A 445 -15.95 -12.61 -32.01
C ASP A 445 -14.90 -11.93 -32.90
N LEU A 446 -13.62 -12.33 -32.80
CA LEU A 446 -12.59 -11.90 -33.76
C LEU A 446 -12.89 -12.35 -35.20
N HIS A 447 -13.56 -13.49 -35.37
CA HIS A 447 -14.08 -13.91 -36.66
C HIS A 447 -15.30 -13.09 -37.08
N GLY A 448 -16.21 -12.81 -36.12
CA GLY A 448 -17.39 -11.97 -36.30
C GLY A 448 -17.06 -10.58 -36.84
N PHE A 449 -16.07 -9.89 -36.27
CA PHE A 449 -15.66 -8.54 -36.70
C PHE A 449 -15.24 -8.42 -38.18
N VAL A 450 -14.91 -9.53 -38.84
CA VAL A 450 -14.60 -9.54 -40.28
C VAL A 450 -15.86 -9.62 -41.15
N HIS A 451 -16.97 -10.12 -40.59
CA HIS A 451 -18.21 -10.43 -41.30
C HIS A 451 -19.43 -9.67 -40.77
N SER A 452 -19.32 -8.98 -39.62
CA SER A 452 -20.35 -8.16 -39.00
C SER A 452 -20.09 -6.67 -39.19
N SER A 453 -21.12 -5.83 -39.01
CA SER A 453 -20.99 -4.37 -38.93
C SER A 453 -20.28 -3.87 -37.66
N ASP A 454 -20.12 -4.75 -36.66
CA ASP A 454 -19.51 -4.40 -35.38
C ASP A 454 -17.99 -4.25 -35.53
N LEU A 455 -17.44 -3.20 -34.91
CA LEU A 455 -16.01 -2.88 -34.97
C LEU A 455 -15.30 -3.33 -33.69
N PRO A 456 -14.09 -3.91 -33.80
CA PRO A 456 -13.26 -4.27 -32.65
C PRO A 456 -12.81 -3.02 -31.89
N SER A 457 -12.90 -3.06 -30.56
CA SER A 457 -12.35 -2.01 -29.69
C SER A 457 -10.89 -2.31 -29.28
N PRO A 458 -10.08 -1.28 -28.94
CA PRO A 458 -8.72 -1.49 -28.41
C PRO A 458 -8.68 -2.34 -27.13
N ARG A 459 -9.77 -2.31 -26.34
CA ARG A 459 -9.94 -3.11 -25.13
C ARG A 459 -10.19 -4.58 -25.48
N ASP A 460 -10.91 -4.85 -26.54
CA ASP A 460 -11.30 -6.20 -26.97
C ASP A 460 -10.06 -6.99 -27.39
N ILE A 461 -9.20 -6.35 -28.19
CA ILE A 461 -7.91 -6.89 -28.63
C ILE A 461 -7.00 -7.16 -27.42
N PHE A 462 -6.98 -6.26 -26.44
CA PHE A 462 -6.19 -6.43 -25.21
C PHE A 462 -6.71 -7.60 -24.35
N GLN A 463 -8.01 -7.71 -24.18
CA GLN A 463 -8.64 -8.78 -23.41
C GLN A 463 -8.41 -10.15 -24.05
N PHE A 464 -8.52 -10.25 -25.38
CA PHE A 464 -8.20 -11.47 -26.10
C PHE A 464 -6.73 -11.86 -25.90
N TRP A 465 -5.79 -10.91 -26.01
CA TRP A 465 -4.37 -11.15 -25.72
C TRP A 465 -4.17 -11.65 -24.28
N LEU A 466 -4.72 -10.98 -23.26
CA LEU A 466 -4.53 -11.38 -21.86
C LEU A 466 -5.02 -12.81 -21.57
N ARG A 467 -6.09 -13.24 -22.25
CA ARG A 467 -6.61 -14.60 -22.09
C ARG A 467 -5.77 -15.66 -22.83
N THR A 468 -5.13 -15.28 -23.93
CA THR A 468 -4.38 -16.20 -24.80
C THR A 468 -2.85 -16.14 -24.59
N GLU A 469 -2.33 -15.14 -23.89
CA GLU A 469 -0.89 -14.97 -23.61
C GLU A 469 -0.23 -16.24 -23.04
N PRO A 470 -0.82 -16.95 -22.05
CA PRO A 470 -0.21 -18.18 -21.53
C PRO A 470 -0.04 -19.26 -22.60
N LEU A 471 -1.02 -19.39 -23.50
CA LEU A 471 -0.97 -20.35 -24.60
C LEU A 471 0.05 -19.92 -25.66
N PHE A 472 0.09 -18.64 -26.04
CA PHE A 472 1.08 -18.13 -26.97
C PHE A 472 2.51 -18.35 -26.48
N ARG A 473 2.79 -18.08 -25.21
CA ARG A 473 4.13 -18.31 -24.63
C ARG A 473 4.47 -19.80 -24.56
N LEU A 474 3.51 -20.66 -24.25
CA LEU A 474 3.70 -22.11 -24.33
C LEU A 474 4.08 -22.54 -25.75
N MET A 475 3.34 -22.07 -26.76
CA MET A 475 3.53 -22.52 -28.13
C MET A 475 4.81 -21.95 -28.77
N LEU A 476 5.17 -20.71 -28.47
CA LEU A 476 6.18 -19.97 -29.24
C LEU A 476 7.45 -19.59 -28.46
N GLU A 477 7.48 -19.71 -27.12
CA GLU A 477 8.67 -19.41 -26.31
C GLU A 477 9.29 -20.63 -25.62
N LYS A 478 8.57 -21.74 -25.49
CA LYS A 478 9.04 -22.97 -24.81
C LYS A 478 9.33 -24.08 -25.82
N ASP A 479 10.36 -24.87 -25.53
CA ASP A 479 10.70 -26.06 -26.30
C ASP A 479 9.71 -27.20 -25.98
N THR A 480 9.42 -28.04 -26.97
CA THR A 480 8.47 -29.14 -26.87
C THR A 480 8.99 -30.33 -26.05
N GLU A 481 10.31 -30.42 -25.81
CA GLU A 481 10.96 -31.55 -25.13
C GLU A 481 11.08 -31.38 -23.59
N GLU A 482 11.08 -30.16 -23.05
CA GLU A 482 11.37 -29.89 -21.61
C GLU A 482 10.22 -30.18 -20.62
N THR A 483 9.08 -30.69 -21.06
CA THR A 483 7.88 -30.83 -20.19
C THR A 483 7.34 -32.26 -20.06
N ALA A 484 8.16 -33.26 -20.32
CA ALA A 484 7.85 -34.68 -20.09
C ALA A 484 8.59 -35.28 -18.87
N GLY A 485 9.08 -34.43 -17.95
CA GLY A 485 9.68 -34.83 -16.66
C GLY A 485 8.72 -34.62 -15.51
#